data_AF-V4AC62-F1
#
_entry.id   AF-V4AC62-F1
#
_cell.length_a   1.000
_cell.length_b   1.000
_cell.length_c   1.000
_cell.angle_alpha   90.00
_cell.angle_beta   90.00
_cell.angle_gamma   90.00
#
_symmetry.space_group_name_H-M   'P 1'
#
loop_
_entity.id
_entity.type
_entity.pdbx_description
1 polymer ?
#
loop_
_entity_poly.entity_id
_entity_poly.type
_entity_poly.pdbx_seq_one_letter_code
_entity_poly.pdbx_strand_id
1 'polypeptide(L)'
;MAGSSESFSNRALWQFITGSGILRPRELITLELTKAKTKILNGLLNYHKQKTPSGEQLKKDKNITGLQLEFTLKLSKFLDLDEVESYSLFCSFLVNEFRGSKKNLQQLLSQDRHVQGLILKIRDYYYTERLYGLRCLHHIFNYWPVAEHPYRESYAEFLDSLLENKQLLTKILEQFDSICQEQLPTYETRGLLMVNLCLQRLIYYTEYLDNNQPNDLVLLFYR
;
A
#
# COMPACT_ATOMS: atom_id res chain seq x y z
N MET A 1 10.10 15.04 -16.24
CA MET A 1 8.93 14.14 -16.28
C MET A 1 9.44 12.72 -16.29
N ALA A 2 9.42 12.06 -15.13
CA ALA A 2 9.68 10.62 -15.00
C ALA A 2 8.47 10.04 -14.28
N GLY A 3 7.34 10.00 -14.99
CA GLY A 3 6.18 9.21 -14.57
C GLY A 3 6.49 7.77 -14.90
N SER A 4 7.24 7.10 -14.03
CA SER A 4 7.41 5.66 -14.10
C SER A 4 6.05 5.03 -13.89
N SER A 5 5.45 4.52 -14.97
CA SER A 5 4.34 3.56 -15.00
C SER A 5 3.16 3.93 -14.09
N GLU A 6 2.04 4.40 -14.66
CA GLU A 6 0.74 4.47 -13.98
C GLU A 6 0.33 3.08 -13.48
N SER A 7 0.89 2.66 -12.34
CA SER A 7 0.46 1.47 -11.61
C SER A 7 -0.81 1.86 -10.88
N PHE A 8 -1.88 1.09 -11.07
CA PHE A 8 -3.09 1.25 -10.29
C PHE A 8 -2.79 1.34 -8.78
N SER A 9 -3.58 2.16 -8.08
CA SER A 9 -3.70 2.00 -6.63
C SER A 9 -4.18 0.57 -6.33
N ASN A 10 -3.75 -0.01 -5.22
CA ASN A 10 -4.16 -1.36 -4.83
C ASN A 10 -5.69 -1.43 -4.68
N ARG A 11 -6.31 -0.33 -4.23
CA ARG A 11 -7.76 -0.20 -4.20
C ARG A 11 -8.39 -0.33 -5.59
N ALA A 12 -7.85 0.39 -6.58
CA ALA A 12 -8.35 0.33 -7.94
C ALA A 12 -8.14 -1.05 -8.56
N LEU A 13 -6.97 -1.68 -8.32
CA LEU A 13 -6.71 -3.05 -8.74
C LEU A 13 -7.72 -4.04 -8.13
N TRP A 14 -8.02 -3.92 -6.84
CA TRP A 14 -9.01 -4.77 -6.18
C TRP A 14 -10.39 -4.64 -6.81
N GLN A 15 -10.85 -3.41 -7.08
CA GLN A 15 -12.10 -3.17 -7.82
C GLN A 15 -12.05 -3.70 -9.26
N PHE A 16 -10.85 -3.69 -9.85
CA PHE A 16 -10.61 -4.16 -11.20
C PHE A 16 -10.74 -5.69 -11.32
N ILE A 17 -10.17 -6.44 -10.39
CA ILE A 17 -10.17 -7.92 -10.43
C ILE A 17 -11.49 -8.50 -9.90
N THR A 18 -12.14 -7.85 -8.92
CA THR A 18 -13.41 -8.31 -8.35
C THR A 18 -14.62 -8.15 -9.29
N GLY A 19 -14.47 -7.44 -10.41
CA GLY A 19 -15.51 -7.38 -11.46
C GLY A 19 -16.83 -6.78 -11.01
N SER A 20 -16.81 -5.68 -10.24
CA SER A 20 -18.03 -4.99 -9.81
C SER A 20 -18.83 -4.42 -11.00
N GLY A 21 -19.76 -5.21 -11.52
CA GLY A 21 -20.82 -4.81 -12.45
C GLY A 21 -20.57 -5.07 -13.95
N ILE A 22 -19.32 -5.18 -14.41
CA ILE A 22 -18.99 -5.41 -15.83
C ILE A 22 -17.81 -6.39 -15.94
N LEU A 23 -18.01 -7.46 -16.73
CA LEU A 23 -16.94 -8.40 -17.11
C LEU A 23 -15.95 -7.70 -18.03
N ARG A 24 -14.67 -7.82 -17.70
CA ARG A 24 -13.53 -7.25 -18.42
C ARG A 24 -12.85 -8.34 -19.25
N PRO A 25 -12.16 -8.00 -20.35
CA PRO A 25 -11.38 -8.98 -21.11
C PRO A 25 -10.32 -9.65 -20.21
N ARG A 26 -10.16 -10.96 -20.38
CA ARG A 26 -9.25 -11.77 -19.57
C ARG A 26 -7.80 -11.31 -19.73
N GLU A 27 -7.42 -10.95 -20.94
CA GLU A 27 -6.09 -10.47 -21.30
C GLU A 27 -5.73 -9.20 -20.52
N LEU A 28 -6.72 -8.33 -20.29
CA LEU A 28 -6.54 -7.10 -19.53
C LEU A 28 -6.37 -7.38 -18.03
N ILE A 29 -7.10 -8.36 -17.49
CA ILE A 29 -6.94 -8.82 -16.11
C ILE A 29 -5.54 -9.41 -15.91
N THR A 30 -5.10 -10.30 -16.79
CA THR A 30 -3.76 -10.89 -16.74
C THR A 30 -2.69 -9.80 -16.80
N LEU A 31 -2.80 -8.85 -17.74
CA LEU A 31 -1.84 -7.74 -17.87
C LEU A 31 -1.72 -6.91 -16.60
N GLU A 32 -2.83 -6.51 -15.99
CA GLU A 32 -2.82 -5.69 -14.78
C GLU A 32 -2.31 -6.45 -13.55
N LEU A 33 -2.63 -7.75 -13.44
CA LEU A 33 -2.04 -8.62 -12.44
C LEU A 33 -0.52 -8.74 -12.60
N THR A 34 -0.03 -8.93 -13.83
CA THR A 34 1.42 -8.99 -14.10
C THR A 34 2.12 -7.68 -13.72
N LYS A 35 1.55 -6.52 -14.05
CA LYS A 35 2.10 -5.22 -13.64
C LYS A 35 2.13 -5.05 -12.12
N ALA A 36 1.10 -5.54 -11.43
CA ALA A 36 0.99 -5.45 -9.98
C ALA A 36 1.78 -6.53 -9.23
N LYS A 37 2.36 -7.52 -9.93
CA LYS A 37 3.01 -8.71 -9.35
C LYS A 37 4.01 -8.35 -8.25
N THR A 38 4.96 -7.45 -8.55
CA THR A 38 6.00 -7.06 -7.59
C THR A 38 5.43 -6.40 -6.34
N LYS A 39 4.42 -5.53 -6.53
CA LYS A 39 3.71 -4.85 -5.44
C LYS A 39 2.93 -5.85 -4.58
N ILE A 40 2.23 -6.81 -5.18
CA ILE A 40 1.49 -7.86 -4.45
C ILE A 40 2.46 -8.79 -3.71
N LEU A 41 3.53 -9.24 -4.37
CA LEU A 41 4.53 -10.15 -3.80
C LEU A 41 5.22 -9.56 -2.56
N ASN A 42 5.65 -8.30 -2.65
CA ASN A 42 6.28 -7.61 -1.53
C ASN A 42 5.26 -7.23 -0.45
N GLY A 43 3.98 -7.07 -0.81
CA GLY A 43 2.89 -6.76 0.12
C GLY A 43 3.20 -5.56 1.02
N LEU A 44 3.32 -5.83 2.33
CA LEU A 44 3.62 -4.84 3.36
C LEU A 44 5.08 -4.38 3.38
N LEU A 45 5.98 -5.11 2.73
CA LEU A 45 7.41 -4.77 2.61
C LEU A 45 7.68 -3.73 1.52
N ASN A 46 6.67 -3.31 0.75
CA ASN A 46 6.83 -2.27 -0.27
C ASN A 46 7.25 -0.91 0.29
N TYR A 47 7.05 -0.69 1.59
CA TYR A 47 7.41 0.54 2.27
C TYR A 47 8.42 0.21 3.36
N HIS A 48 9.66 0.61 3.12
CA HIS A 48 10.81 0.42 3.97
C HIS A 48 10.92 1.55 5.00
N LYS A 49 11.41 1.17 6.18
CA LYS A 49 11.83 2.13 7.20
C LYS A 49 13.06 2.90 6.75
N GLN A 50 13.25 4.08 7.33
CA GLN A 50 14.38 4.95 7.05
C GLN A 50 15.72 4.23 7.32
N LYS A 51 16.60 4.15 6.31
CA LYS A 51 17.91 3.48 6.41
C LYS A 51 19.12 4.43 6.39
N THR A 52 18.96 5.67 5.93
CA THR A 52 20.02 6.67 5.77
C THR A 52 19.75 7.95 6.57
N PRO A 53 20.77 8.79 6.87
CA PRO A 53 20.55 10.08 7.50
C PRO A 53 19.57 10.94 6.70
N SER A 54 18.71 11.67 7.42
CA SER A 54 17.46 12.15 6.85
C SER A 54 17.60 13.14 5.68
N GLY A 55 16.91 12.83 4.59
CA GLY A 55 16.62 13.73 3.48
C GLY A 55 17.76 13.94 2.48
N GLU A 56 18.89 13.25 2.59
CA GLU A 56 20.02 13.45 1.67
C GLU A 56 19.70 13.09 0.21
N GLN A 57 18.93 12.02 -0.02
CA GLN A 57 18.57 11.59 -1.37
C GLN A 57 17.57 12.57 -2.01
N LEU A 58 16.58 13.02 -1.24
CA LEU A 58 15.55 13.95 -1.70
C LEU A 58 16.07 15.37 -1.89
N LYS A 59 17.00 15.83 -1.05
CA LYS A 59 17.67 17.13 -1.22
C LYS A 59 18.52 17.20 -2.49
N LYS A 60 18.97 16.07 -3.03
CA LYS A 60 19.71 16.00 -4.31
C LYS A 60 18.80 16.10 -5.52
N ASP A 61 17.49 15.85 -5.37
CA ASP A 61 16.52 15.99 -6.46
C ASP A 61 16.11 17.46 -6.62
N LYS A 62 16.61 18.10 -7.67
CA LYS A 62 16.32 19.50 -7.98
C LYS A 62 14.86 19.78 -8.32
N ASN A 63 14.05 18.75 -8.58
CA ASN A 63 12.64 18.90 -8.91
C ASN A 63 11.74 19.06 -7.67
N ILE A 64 12.26 18.74 -6.48
CA ILE A 64 11.49 18.74 -5.23
C ILE A 64 12.00 19.88 -4.36
N THR A 65 11.22 20.95 -4.26
CA THR A 65 11.69 22.21 -3.65
C THR A 65 10.68 22.83 -2.69
N GLY A 66 11.20 23.63 -1.76
CA GLY A 66 10.41 24.43 -0.82
C GLY A 66 9.44 23.61 0.01
N LEU A 67 8.16 24.03 0.01
CA LEU A 67 7.09 23.47 0.83
C LEU A 67 6.84 21.98 0.59
N GLN A 68 7.07 21.47 -0.63
CA GLN A 68 6.89 20.05 -0.94
C GLN A 68 7.96 19.19 -0.26
N LEU A 69 9.22 19.63 -0.30
CA LEU A 69 10.31 18.94 0.37
C LEU A 69 10.09 18.91 1.89
N GLU A 70 9.78 20.07 2.48
CA GLU A 70 9.50 20.16 3.92
C GLU A 70 8.33 19.26 4.35
N PHE A 71 7.26 19.23 3.54
CA PHE A 71 6.13 18.35 3.78
C PHE A 71 6.50 16.87 3.70
N THR A 72 7.25 16.46 2.67
CA THR A 72 7.70 15.07 2.51
C THR A 72 8.58 14.63 3.67
N LEU A 73 9.47 15.48 4.17
CA LEU A 73 10.29 15.18 5.35
C LEU A 73 9.43 15.04 6.62
N LYS A 74 8.43 15.91 6.81
CA LYS A 74 7.46 15.79 7.91
C LYS A 74 6.66 14.48 7.80
N LEU A 75 6.23 14.10 6.59
CA LEU A 75 5.48 12.88 6.33
C LEU A 75 6.31 11.61 6.59
N SER A 76 7.55 11.58 6.10
CA SER A 76 8.51 10.49 6.33
C SER A 76 8.73 10.26 7.82
N LYS A 77 9.04 11.32 8.58
CA LYS A 77 9.20 11.24 10.03
C LYS A 77 7.92 10.77 10.74
N PHE A 78 6.75 11.18 10.27
CA PHE A 78 5.47 10.80 10.87
C PHE A 78 5.12 9.32 10.64
N LEU A 79 5.39 8.81 9.44
CA LEU A 79 5.10 7.42 9.08
C LEU A 79 6.23 6.44 9.42
N ASP A 80 7.43 6.94 9.77
CA ASP A 80 8.66 6.15 9.94
C ASP A 80 9.06 5.42 8.65
N LEU A 81 8.99 6.14 7.53
CA LEU A 81 9.28 5.63 6.19
C LEU A 81 10.49 6.33 5.59
N ASP A 82 11.17 5.66 4.66
CA ASP A 82 12.17 6.31 3.81
C ASP A 82 11.57 7.54 3.10
N GLU A 83 12.37 8.60 2.96
CA GLU A 83 11.87 9.84 2.41
C GLU A 83 11.44 9.70 0.94
N VAL A 84 12.17 8.92 0.13
CA VAL A 84 11.88 8.71 -1.29
C VAL A 84 10.55 7.98 -1.44
N GLU A 85 10.32 6.98 -0.59
CA GLU A 85 9.04 6.26 -0.56
C GLU A 85 7.90 7.12 -0.04
N SER A 86 8.17 7.97 0.95
CA SER A 86 7.20 8.95 1.45
C SER A 86 6.80 9.95 0.36
N TYR A 87 7.74 10.36 -0.49
CA TYR A 87 7.45 11.20 -1.65
C TYR A 87 6.63 10.44 -2.70
N SER A 88 6.99 9.18 -3.00
CA SER A 88 6.22 8.34 -3.91
C SER A 88 4.78 8.13 -3.43
N LEU A 89 4.60 7.85 -2.15
CA LEU A 89 3.30 7.75 -1.49
C LEU A 89 2.50 9.06 -1.60
N PHE A 90 3.15 10.20 -1.35
CA PHE A 90 2.53 11.51 -1.50
C PHE A 90 2.06 11.76 -2.93
N CYS A 91 2.91 11.49 -3.93
CA CYS A 91 2.55 11.59 -5.34
C CYS A 91 1.39 10.65 -5.70
N SER A 92 1.42 9.41 -5.22
CA SER A 92 0.35 8.44 -5.42
C SER A 92 -0.97 8.93 -4.82
N PHE A 93 -0.96 9.50 -3.62
CA PHE A 93 -2.15 10.11 -3.01
C PHE A 93 -2.68 11.28 -3.85
N LEU A 94 -1.79 12.15 -4.37
CA LEU A 94 -2.19 13.29 -5.18
C LEU A 94 -2.90 12.88 -6.47
N VAL A 95 -2.48 11.78 -7.09
CA VAL A 95 -3.10 11.26 -8.31
C VAL A 95 -4.43 10.57 -8.00
N ASN A 96 -4.49 9.76 -6.94
CA ASN A 96 -5.63 8.86 -6.72
C ASN A 96 -6.76 9.47 -5.87
N GLU A 97 -6.45 10.25 -4.83
CA GLU A 97 -7.42 10.68 -3.81
C GLU A 97 -7.54 12.20 -3.69
N PHE A 98 -6.51 12.96 -4.04
CA PHE A 98 -6.59 14.42 -4.00
C PHE A 98 -7.50 14.94 -5.12
N ARG A 99 -8.41 15.86 -4.78
CA ARG A 99 -9.38 16.48 -5.72
C ARG A 99 -9.19 17.99 -5.86
N GLY A 100 -8.12 18.54 -5.28
CA GLY A 100 -7.81 19.97 -5.34
C GLY A 100 -6.90 20.35 -6.51
N SER A 101 -6.87 21.64 -6.85
CA SER A 101 -5.92 22.17 -7.83
C SER A 101 -4.50 22.30 -7.26
N LYS A 102 -3.50 22.51 -8.13
CA LYS A 102 -2.13 22.83 -7.72
C LYS A 102 -2.07 24.04 -6.76
N LYS A 103 -2.92 25.05 -6.96
CA LYS A 103 -3.02 26.23 -6.09
C LYS A 103 -3.57 25.86 -4.70
N ASN A 104 -4.58 24.99 -4.64
CA ASN A 104 -5.09 24.47 -3.37
C ASN A 104 -3.99 23.70 -2.62
N LEU A 105 -3.23 22.87 -3.32
CA LEU A 105 -2.13 22.13 -2.72
C LEU A 105 -1.08 23.08 -2.13
N GLN A 106 -0.63 24.09 -2.87
CA GLN A 106 0.31 25.08 -2.36
C GLN A 106 -0.20 25.77 -1.07
N GLN A 107 -1.46 26.20 -1.07
CA GLN A 107 -2.07 26.83 0.11
C GLN A 107 -2.14 25.88 1.32
N LEU A 108 -2.48 24.60 1.10
CA LEU A 108 -2.48 23.59 2.16
C LEU A 108 -1.09 23.37 2.74
N LEU A 109 -0.06 23.34 1.89
CA LEU A 109 1.33 23.16 2.32
C LEU A 109 1.91 24.39 3.03
N SER A 110 1.37 25.59 2.78
CA SER A 110 1.84 26.83 3.44
C SER A 110 1.33 27.01 4.88
N GLN A 111 0.32 26.24 5.32
CA GLN A 111 -0.31 26.43 6.64
C GLN A 111 -0.18 25.17 7.50
N ASP A 112 0.48 25.26 8.66
CA ASP A 112 0.79 24.09 9.50
C ASP A 112 -0.44 23.28 9.93
N ARG A 113 -1.57 23.94 10.25
CA ARG A 113 -2.82 23.23 10.61
C ARG A 113 -3.34 22.36 9.45
N HIS A 114 -3.23 22.85 8.22
CA HIS A 114 -3.67 22.10 7.03
C HIS A 114 -2.69 21.00 6.66
N VAL A 115 -1.39 21.22 6.86
CA VAL A 115 -0.35 20.19 6.72
C VAL A 115 -0.65 18.98 7.61
N GLN A 116 -0.99 19.20 8.88
CA GLN A 116 -1.34 18.10 9.79
C GLN A 116 -2.56 17.30 9.30
N GLY A 117 -3.62 17.99 8.86
CA GLY A 117 -4.79 17.34 8.29
C GLY A 117 -4.47 16.54 7.02
N LEU A 118 -3.56 17.03 6.18
CA LEU A 118 -3.12 16.34 4.98
C LEU A 118 -2.29 15.09 5.31
N ILE A 119 -1.38 15.16 6.30
CA ILE A 119 -0.60 14.01 6.78
C ILE A 119 -1.54 12.87 7.21
N LEU A 120 -2.61 13.19 7.96
CA LEU A 120 -3.58 12.19 8.40
C LEU A 120 -4.32 11.54 7.23
N LYS A 121 -4.70 12.31 6.20
CA LYS A 121 -5.32 11.75 4.99
C LYS A 121 -4.38 10.83 4.20
N ILE A 122 -3.11 11.20 4.08
CA ILE A 122 -2.11 10.36 3.41
C ILE A 122 -1.83 9.09 4.22
N ARG A 123 -1.81 9.19 5.55
CA ARG A 123 -1.72 8.02 6.43
C ARG A 123 -2.88 7.05 6.20
N ASP A 124 -4.10 7.56 6.15
CA ASP A 124 -5.28 6.73 5.90
C ASP A 124 -5.18 6.04 4.54
N TYR A 125 -4.75 6.78 3.51
CA TYR A 125 -4.46 6.24 2.19
C TYR A 125 -3.38 5.15 2.20
N TYR A 126 -2.28 5.36 2.94
CA TYR A 126 -1.19 4.41 3.08
C TYR A 126 -1.64 3.06 3.64
N TYR A 127 -2.39 3.07 4.75
CA TYR A 127 -2.91 1.83 5.34
C TYR A 127 -3.98 1.19 4.44
N THR A 128 -4.81 2.01 3.80
CA THR A 128 -5.82 1.55 2.85
C THR A 128 -5.17 0.82 1.67
N GLU A 129 -4.13 1.40 1.06
CA GLU A 129 -3.39 0.78 -0.04
C GLU A 129 -2.76 -0.55 0.37
N ARG A 130 -2.15 -0.62 1.57
CA ARG A 130 -1.60 -1.86 2.13
C ARG A 130 -2.68 -2.94 2.28
N LEU A 131 -3.85 -2.56 2.81
CA LEU A 131 -4.97 -3.48 3.02
C LEU A 131 -5.49 -4.03 1.69
N TYR A 132 -5.69 -3.16 0.70
CA TYR A 132 -6.21 -3.61 -0.59
C TYR A 132 -5.23 -4.51 -1.35
N GLY A 133 -3.91 -4.39 -1.13
CA GLY A 133 -2.94 -5.33 -1.67
C GLY A 133 -3.18 -6.75 -1.14
N LEU A 134 -3.41 -6.87 0.17
CA LEU A 134 -3.75 -8.16 0.80
C LEU A 134 -5.13 -8.66 0.36
N ARG A 135 -6.13 -7.76 0.25
CA ARG A 135 -7.45 -8.13 -0.26
C ARG A 135 -7.40 -8.63 -1.71
N CYS A 136 -6.51 -8.10 -2.55
CA CYS A 136 -6.29 -8.63 -3.90
C CYS A 136 -5.79 -10.07 -3.83
N LEU A 137 -4.74 -10.32 -3.05
CA LEU A 137 -4.16 -11.66 -2.91
C LEU A 137 -5.18 -12.66 -2.36
N HIS A 138 -5.90 -12.30 -1.30
CA HIS A 138 -6.97 -13.12 -0.74
C HIS A 138 -8.09 -13.42 -1.75
N HIS A 139 -8.54 -12.41 -2.50
CA HIS A 139 -9.55 -12.61 -3.55
C HIS A 139 -9.07 -13.63 -4.60
N ILE A 140 -7.84 -13.48 -5.09
CA ILE A 140 -7.26 -14.41 -6.06
C ILE A 140 -7.21 -15.83 -5.49
N PHE A 141 -6.76 -15.99 -4.23
CA PHE A 141 -6.71 -17.29 -3.55
C PHE A 141 -8.08 -17.98 -3.38
N ASN A 142 -9.13 -17.20 -3.12
CA ASN A 142 -10.47 -17.78 -2.92
C ASN A 142 -11.18 -18.14 -4.22
N TYR A 143 -10.88 -17.44 -5.32
CA TYR A 143 -11.63 -17.56 -6.57
C TYR A 143 -10.89 -18.31 -7.68
N TRP A 144 -9.58 -18.55 -7.58
CA TRP A 144 -8.88 -19.43 -8.53
C TRP A 144 -9.37 -20.91 -8.53
N PRO A 145 -9.86 -21.52 -7.42
CA PRO A 145 -10.33 -22.90 -7.48
C PRO A 145 -11.78 -23.00 -7.98
N VAL A 146 -12.51 -21.87 -8.03
CA VAL A 146 -13.93 -21.83 -8.40
C VAL A 146 -14.08 -21.98 -9.91
N ALA A 147 -14.60 -23.12 -10.36
CA ALA A 147 -14.67 -23.47 -11.78
C ALA A 147 -15.47 -22.49 -12.64
N GLU A 148 -16.51 -21.87 -12.06
CA GLU A 148 -17.39 -20.92 -12.74
C GLU A 148 -16.82 -19.50 -12.81
N HIS A 149 -15.67 -19.24 -12.15
CA HIS A 149 -15.12 -17.89 -12.09
C HIS A 149 -14.50 -17.46 -13.44
N PRO A 150 -14.93 -16.32 -14.03
CA PRO A 150 -14.50 -15.91 -15.38
C PRO A 150 -12.98 -15.73 -15.55
N TYR A 151 -12.31 -15.29 -14.49
CA TYR A 151 -10.86 -15.03 -14.47
C TYR A 151 -10.03 -16.14 -13.82
N ARG A 152 -10.62 -17.34 -13.64
CA ARG A 152 -9.95 -18.47 -13.01
C ARG A 152 -8.56 -18.76 -13.61
N GLU A 153 -8.46 -18.82 -14.94
CA GLU A 153 -7.20 -19.11 -15.64
C GLU A 153 -6.17 -18.00 -15.40
N SER A 154 -6.55 -16.73 -15.52
CA SER A 154 -5.65 -15.60 -15.20
C SER A 154 -5.16 -15.63 -13.75
N TYR A 155 -6.01 -16.04 -12.81
CA TYR A 155 -5.64 -16.16 -11.40
C TYR A 155 -4.67 -17.31 -11.17
N ALA A 156 -4.90 -18.46 -11.82
CA ALA A 156 -3.99 -19.60 -11.74
C ALA A 156 -2.61 -19.25 -12.31
N GLU A 157 -2.53 -18.68 -13.51
CA GLU A 157 -1.28 -18.24 -14.13
C GLU A 157 -0.52 -17.24 -13.24
N PHE A 158 -1.25 -16.28 -12.65
CA PHE A 158 -0.65 -15.30 -11.74
C PHE A 158 -0.09 -15.96 -10.47
N LEU A 159 -0.86 -16.86 -9.85
CA LEU A 159 -0.44 -17.59 -8.64
C LEU A 159 0.75 -18.50 -8.91
N ASP A 160 0.76 -19.25 -10.01
CA ASP A 160 1.90 -20.08 -10.41
C ASP A 160 3.17 -19.24 -10.45
N SER A 161 3.09 -18.06 -11.08
CA SER A 161 4.21 -17.13 -11.18
C SER A 161 4.65 -16.54 -9.82
N LEU A 162 3.77 -16.46 -8.83
CA LEU A 162 4.08 -15.96 -7.47
C LEU A 162 4.64 -17.05 -6.56
N LEU A 163 4.18 -18.28 -6.75
CA LEU A 163 4.56 -19.45 -5.96
C LEU A 163 5.87 -20.09 -6.44
N GLU A 164 6.32 -19.74 -7.65
CA GLU A 164 7.66 -20.06 -8.15
C GLU A 164 8.75 -19.83 -7.10
N ASN A 165 9.59 -20.84 -6.88
CA ASN A 165 10.72 -20.81 -5.93
C ASN A 165 10.34 -20.46 -4.48
N LYS A 166 9.07 -20.65 -4.07
CA LYS A 166 8.56 -20.33 -2.72
C LYS A 166 8.71 -18.85 -2.33
N GLN A 167 8.87 -17.94 -3.30
CA GLN A 167 9.13 -16.53 -3.03
C GLN A 167 8.00 -15.87 -2.23
N LEU A 168 6.74 -16.18 -2.57
CA LEU A 168 5.57 -15.65 -1.84
C LEU A 168 5.58 -16.05 -0.36
N LEU A 169 5.91 -17.31 -0.06
CA LEU A 169 5.95 -17.81 1.32
C LEU A 169 7.01 -17.07 2.15
N THR A 170 8.22 -16.95 1.61
CA THR A 170 9.30 -16.20 2.26
C THR A 170 8.89 -14.76 2.53
N LYS A 171 8.25 -14.10 1.55
CA LYS A 171 7.77 -12.73 1.70
C LYS A 171 6.64 -12.60 2.71
N ILE A 172 5.72 -13.55 2.80
CA ILE A 172 4.64 -13.53 3.81
C ILE A 172 5.21 -13.69 5.22
N LEU A 173 6.19 -14.59 5.41
CA LEU A 173 6.85 -14.76 6.70
C LEU A 173 7.62 -13.50 7.12
N GLU A 174 8.39 -12.90 6.20
CA GLU A 174 9.07 -11.61 6.44
C GLU A 174 8.07 -10.49 6.82
N GLN A 175 6.90 -10.44 6.18
CA GLN A 175 5.85 -9.49 6.51
C GLN A 175 5.29 -9.71 7.91
N PHE A 176 5.04 -10.98 8.26
CA PHE A 176 4.54 -11.34 9.59
C PHE A 176 5.55 -10.99 10.68
N ASP A 177 6.82 -11.32 10.49
CA ASP A 177 7.89 -10.96 11.41
C ASP A 177 8.03 -9.44 11.55
N SER A 178 7.97 -8.70 10.43
CA SER A 178 8.00 -7.24 10.44
C SER A 178 6.84 -6.63 11.21
N ILE A 179 5.65 -7.22 11.15
CA ILE A 179 4.48 -6.80 11.93
C ILE A 179 4.71 -7.07 13.41
N CYS A 180 5.15 -8.27 13.77
CA CYS A 180 5.37 -8.68 15.15
C CYS A 180 6.45 -7.83 15.85
N GLN A 181 7.45 -7.38 15.10
CA GLN A 181 8.53 -6.53 15.60
C GLN A 181 8.19 -5.02 15.55
N GLU A 182 7.04 -4.64 15.00
CA GLU A 182 6.68 -3.24 14.86
C GLU A 182 6.28 -2.64 16.22
N GLN A 183 7.05 -1.66 16.70
CA GLN A 183 6.70 -0.98 17.95
C GLN A 183 5.35 -0.26 17.82
N LEU A 184 4.54 -0.38 18.87
CA LEU A 184 3.30 0.38 18.99
C LEU A 184 3.63 1.87 19.08
N PRO A 185 2.89 2.74 18.38
CA PRO A 185 3.10 4.16 18.50
C PRO A 185 2.83 4.58 19.94
N THR A 186 3.80 5.23 20.57
CA THR A 186 3.67 5.74 21.93
C THR A 186 3.09 7.15 21.93
N TYR A 187 2.52 7.58 23.05
CA TYR A 187 2.09 8.97 23.22
C TYR A 187 3.27 9.94 23.03
N GLU A 188 4.47 9.55 23.45
CA GLU A 188 5.69 10.35 23.32
C GLU A 188 6.13 10.52 21.87
N THR A 189 5.92 9.52 21.02
CA THR A 189 6.31 9.56 19.61
C THR A 189 5.26 10.25 18.74
N ARG A 190 3.96 10.19 19.10
CA ARG A 190 2.86 10.62 18.19
C ARG A 190 1.72 11.43 18.85
N GLY A 191 1.83 11.78 20.13
CA GLY A 191 0.90 12.65 20.86
C GLY A 191 -0.57 12.20 20.85
N LEU A 192 -1.50 13.16 20.82
CA LEU A 192 -2.96 12.91 20.73
C LEU A 192 -3.38 12.14 19.47
N LEU A 193 -2.53 12.09 18.42
CA LEU A 193 -2.80 11.34 17.20
C LEU A 193 -2.59 9.82 17.38
N MET A 194 -1.97 9.39 18.49
CA MET A 194 -1.70 8.00 18.84
C MET A 194 -2.98 7.16 18.98
N VAL A 195 -4.04 7.69 19.60
CA VAL A 195 -5.30 6.95 19.82
C VAL A 195 -5.97 6.58 18.49
N ASN A 196 -6.04 7.53 17.54
CA ASN A 196 -6.60 7.28 16.22
C ASN A 196 -5.74 6.32 15.38
N LEU A 197 -4.42 6.35 15.57
CA LEU A 197 -3.47 5.43 14.93
C LEU A 197 -3.60 4.00 15.46
N CYS A 198 -3.70 3.84 16.78
CA CYS A 198 -3.90 2.54 17.41
C CYS A 198 -5.25 1.94 17.01
N LEU A 199 -6.32 2.74 16.96
CA LEU A 199 -7.64 2.29 16.52
C LEU A 199 -7.67 1.90 15.05
N GLN A 200 -7.05 2.67 14.15
CA GLN A 200 -6.97 2.30 12.73
C GLN A 200 -6.10 1.07 12.49
N ARG A 201 -4.97 0.94 13.21
CA ARG A 201 -4.17 -0.29 13.18
C ARG A 201 -5.00 -1.47 13.70
N LEU A 202 -5.72 -1.31 14.81
CA LEU A 202 -6.59 -2.35 15.35
C LEU A 202 -7.70 -2.71 14.37
N ILE A 203 -8.38 -1.74 13.76
CA ILE A 203 -9.39 -1.97 12.72
C ILE A 203 -8.77 -2.67 11.51
N TYR A 204 -7.58 -2.28 11.08
CA TYR A 204 -6.84 -2.96 10.01
C TYR A 204 -6.52 -4.41 10.38
N TYR A 205 -6.05 -4.65 11.62
CA TYR A 205 -5.74 -5.99 12.12
C TYR A 205 -7.00 -6.82 12.34
N THR A 206 -8.09 -6.27 12.88
CA THR A 206 -9.35 -6.97 13.06
C THR A 206 -10.03 -7.22 11.74
N GLU A 207 -10.07 -6.27 10.79
CA GLU A 207 -10.57 -6.55 9.44
C GLU A 207 -9.70 -7.57 8.70
N TYR A 208 -8.38 -7.56 8.91
CA TYR A 208 -7.48 -8.57 8.36
C TYR A 208 -7.71 -9.95 9.00
N LEU A 209 -7.93 -10.03 10.31
CA LEU A 209 -8.12 -11.28 11.06
C LEU A 209 -9.57 -11.81 11.02
N ASP A 210 -10.57 -10.95 10.88
CA ASP A 210 -11.99 -11.31 10.83
C ASP A 210 -12.40 -11.74 9.40
N ASN A 211 -11.76 -11.19 8.35
CA ASN A 211 -12.05 -11.58 6.96
C ASN A 211 -11.14 -12.69 6.44
N ASN A 212 -9.97 -12.92 7.04
CA ASN A 212 -9.17 -14.11 6.79
C ASN A 212 -9.36 -15.03 7.99
N GLN A 213 -10.12 -16.11 7.88
CA GLN A 213 -9.94 -17.16 8.88
C GLN A 213 -8.46 -17.54 8.85
N PRO A 214 -7.75 -17.58 9.99
CA PRO A 214 -6.34 -18.00 10.04
C PRO A 214 -6.09 -19.32 9.31
N ASN A 215 -7.13 -20.15 9.16
CA ASN A 215 -7.13 -21.42 8.46
C ASN A 215 -6.85 -21.35 6.95
N ASP A 216 -7.25 -20.30 6.23
CA ASP A 216 -7.08 -20.26 4.75
C ASP A 216 -5.63 -19.99 4.34
N LEU A 217 -4.90 -19.22 5.14
CA LEU A 217 -3.44 -19.09 5.00
C LEU A 217 -2.73 -20.36 5.47
N VAL A 218 -3.17 -21.00 6.56
CA VAL A 218 -2.64 -22.30 7.02
C VAL A 218 -2.78 -23.40 5.97
N LEU A 219 -3.85 -23.39 5.17
CA LEU A 219 -4.03 -24.34 4.05
C LEU A 219 -2.96 -24.19 2.94
N LEU A 220 -2.34 -23.02 2.78
CA LEU A 220 -1.17 -22.83 1.91
C LEU A 220 0.12 -23.43 2.49
N PHE A 221 0.19 -23.69 3.81
CA PHE A 221 1.35 -24.33 4.45
C PHE A 221 1.30 -25.87 4.39
N TYR A 222 0.16 -26.46 3.99
CA TYR A 222 -0.10 -27.91 4.03
C TYR A 222 -0.43 -28.53 2.66
N ARG A 223 -0.20 -27.84 1.53
CA ARG A 223 -0.27 -28.41 0.18
C ARG A 223 1.04 -28.22 -0.58
#